data_AF-A0A5N8UNI5-F1
#
_entry.id   AF-A0A5N8UNI5-F1
#
_cell.length_a   1.000
_cell.length_b   1.000
_cell.length_c   1.000
_cell.angle_alpha   90.00
_cell.angle_beta   90.00
_cell.angle_gamma   90.00
#
_symmetry.space_group_name_H-M   'P 1'
#
loop_
_entity.id
_entity.type
_entity.pdbx_description
1 polymer ?
#
loop_
_entity_poly.entity_id
_entity_poly.type
_entity_poly.pdbx_seq_one_letter_code
_entity_poly.pdbx_strand_id
1 'polypeptide(L)'
;MGLNMKKPSKKWLEFHQLIEIIDIRIGKKQRELVKLKHRFQGLIDSIDEKWELITHEQQRLKSLVVKDEFNGLSRLFQRRESVKSCIESLFFDVSVARQNADELELEIEQVVVEKRRLEKRKDALGEIQEQLRDEQ
;
A
#
# COMPACT_ATOMS: atom_id res chain seq x y z
N MET A 1 -23.74 -48.43 -19.07
CA MET A 1 -22.33 -48.22 -19.44
C MET A 1 -21.67 -47.46 -18.31
N GLY A 2 -20.98 -48.16 -17.40
CA GLY A 2 -20.33 -47.52 -16.26
C GLY A 2 -19.05 -46.82 -16.73
N LEU A 3 -18.97 -45.50 -16.55
CA LEU A 3 -17.71 -44.77 -16.67
C LEU A 3 -16.79 -45.31 -15.59
N ASN A 4 -15.86 -46.18 -16.00
CA ASN A 4 -14.83 -46.72 -15.14
C ASN A 4 -13.86 -45.58 -14.82
N MET A 5 -14.17 -44.79 -13.78
CA MET A 5 -13.31 -43.73 -13.33
C MET A 5 -12.03 -44.37 -12.79
N LYS A 6 -10.97 -44.36 -13.61
CA LYS A 6 -9.62 -44.76 -13.18
C LYS A 6 -9.29 -43.97 -11.92
N LYS A 7 -8.94 -44.66 -10.82
CA LYS A 7 -8.49 -43.99 -9.60
C LYS A 7 -7.29 -43.11 -9.94
N PRO A 8 -7.28 -41.83 -9.51
CA PRO A 8 -6.13 -40.95 -9.76
C PRO A 8 -4.86 -41.58 -9.22
N SER A 9 -3.76 -41.48 -9.96
CA SER A 9 -2.46 -41.95 -9.46
C SER A 9 -2.09 -41.23 -8.16
N LYS A 10 -1.29 -41.88 -7.31
CA LYS A 10 -0.72 -41.26 -6.11
C LYS A 10 0.02 -39.95 -6.47
N LYS A 11 0.75 -39.95 -7.60
CA LYS A 11 1.42 -38.76 -8.13
C LYS A 11 0.42 -37.64 -8.44
N TRP A 12 -0.69 -37.95 -9.10
CA TRP A 12 -1.73 -36.96 -9.43
C TRP A 12 -2.29 -36.28 -8.16
N LEU A 13 -2.52 -37.05 -7.09
CA LEU A 13 -2.97 -36.52 -5.79
C LEU A 13 -1.90 -35.65 -5.11
N GLU A 14 -0.63 -36.03 -5.17
CA GLU A 14 0.49 -35.22 -4.64
C GLU A 14 0.60 -33.87 -5.37
N PHE A 15 0.44 -33.86 -6.71
CA PHE A 15 0.40 -32.61 -7.48
C PHE A 15 -0.80 -31.73 -7.13
N HIS A 16 -1.98 -32.34 -6.91
CA HIS A 16 -3.16 -31.60 -6.48
C HIS A 16 -2.92 -30.87 -5.16
N GLN A 17 -2.35 -31.56 -4.16
CA GLN A 17 -2.02 -30.96 -2.87
C GLN A 17 -1.00 -29.82 -3.01
N LEU A 18 0.00 -29.96 -3.89
CA LEU A 18 0.96 -28.88 -4.16
C LEU A 18 0.28 -27.64 -4.76
N ILE A 19 -0.66 -27.83 -5.69
CA ILE A 19 -1.44 -26.76 -6.31
C ILE A 19 -2.29 -26.04 -5.25
N GLU A 20 -2.99 -26.79 -4.39
CA GLU A 20 -3.79 -26.22 -3.29
C GLU A 20 -2.93 -25.38 -2.33
N ILE A 21 -1.75 -25.89 -1.95
CA ILE A 21 -0.81 -25.15 -1.09
C ILE A 21 -0.39 -23.83 -1.73
N ILE A 22 -0.11 -23.83 -3.04
CA ILE A 22 0.27 -22.60 -3.75
C ILE A 22 -0.91 -21.65 -3.85
N ASP A 23 -2.13 -22.15 -4.09
CA ASP A 23 -3.34 -21.33 -4.15
C ASP A 23 -3.60 -20.62 -2.82
N ILE A 24 -3.44 -21.33 -1.69
CA ILE A 24 -3.50 -20.74 -0.35
C ILE A 24 -2.46 -19.62 -0.18
N ARG A 25 -1.23 -19.80 -0.70
CA ARG A 25 -0.17 -18.79 -0.63
C ARG A 25 -0.48 -17.57 -1.50
N ILE A 26 -1.03 -17.77 -2.69
CA ILE A 26 -1.51 -16.68 -3.56
C ILE A 26 -2.60 -15.87 -2.83
N GLY A 27 -3.57 -16.56 -2.21
CA GLY A 27 -4.61 -15.92 -1.42
C GLY A 27 -4.07 -15.13 -0.22
N LYS A 28 -3.02 -15.63 0.45
CA LYS A 28 -2.32 -14.89 1.51
C LYS A 28 -1.68 -13.61 0.97
N LYS A 29 -0.95 -13.70 -0.15
CA LYS A 29 -0.31 -12.55 -0.80
C LYS A 29 -1.34 -11.52 -1.31
N GLN A 30 -2.49 -11.97 -1.80
CA GLN A 30 -3.59 -11.07 -2.17
C GLN A 30 -4.14 -10.30 -0.98
N ARG A 31 -4.34 -10.95 0.17
CA ARG A 31 -4.80 -10.27 1.40
C ARG A 31 -3.77 -9.28 1.94
N GLU A 32 -2.50 -9.62 1.84
CA GLU A 32 -1.37 -8.74 2.16
C GLU A 32 -1.40 -7.47 1.28
N LEU A 33 -1.52 -7.63 -0.04
CA LEU A 33 -1.64 -6.50 -0.97
C LEU A 33 -2.81 -5.58 -0.66
N VAL A 34 -3.98 -6.13 -0.31
CA VAL A 34 -5.15 -5.30 0.06
C VAL A 34 -4.83 -4.43 1.27
N LYS A 35 -4.17 -4.99 2.29
CA LYS A 35 -3.78 -4.23 3.49
C LYS A 35 -2.74 -3.16 3.17
N LEU A 36 -1.73 -3.49 2.39
CA LEU A 36 -0.67 -2.54 2.00
C LEU A 36 -1.25 -1.38 1.19
N LYS A 37 -2.10 -1.66 0.19
CA LYS A 37 -2.77 -0.63 -0.61
C LYS A 37 -3.66 0.28 0.23
N HIS A 38 -4.38 -0.28 1.20
CA HIS A 38 -5.19 0.52 2.11
C HIS A 38 -4.35 1.46 2.99
N ARG A 39 -3.22 0.96 3.51
CA ARG A 39 -2.26 1.78 4.26
C ARG A 39 -1.65 2.88 3.40
N PHE A 40 -1.25 2.54 2.18
CA PHE A 40 -0.72 3.50 1.22
C PHE A 40 -1.73 4.62 0.94
N GLN A 41 -2.99 4.27 0.66
CA GLN A 41 -4.03 5.26 0.46
C GLN A 41 -4.21 6.17 1.68
N GLY A 42 -4.22 5.62 2.89
CA GLY A 42 -4.31 6.42 4.11
C GLY A 42 -3.14 7.40 4.30
N LEU A 43 -1.94 7.09 3.80
CA LEU A 43 -0.84 8.06 3.78
C LEU A 43 -1.04 9.16 2.74
N ILE A 44 -1.54 8.82 1.55
CA ILE A 44 -1.87 9.81 0.52
C ILE A 44 -2.94 10.77 1.04
N ASP A 45 -4.02 10.23 1.63
CA ASP A 45 -5.09 11.04 2.21
C ASP A 45 -4.54 11.97 3.31
N SER A 46 -3.67 11.47 4.19
CA SER A 46 -3.02 12.29 5.23
C SER A 46 -2.08 13.36 4.66
N ILE A 47 -1.39 13.08 3.55
CA ILE A 47 -0.55 14.06 2.87
C ILE A 47 -1.43 15.19 2.30
N ASP A 48 -2.53 14.84 1.64
CA ASP A 48 -3.45 15.81 1.04
C ASP A 48 -4.08 16.70 2.11
N GLU A 49 -4.56 16.13 3.22
CA GLU A 49 -5.08 16.89 4.36
C GLU A 49 -4.06 17.90 4.91
N LYS A 50 -2.79 17.48 5.07
CA LYS A 50 -1.73 18.38 5.54
C LYS A 50 -1.43 19.49 4.53
N TRP A 51 -1.51 19.22 3.24
CA TRP A 51 -1.34 20.25 2.21
C TRP A 51 -2.46 21.29 2.23
N GLU A 52 -3.70 20.87 2.50
CA GLU A 52 -4.81 21.81 2.73
C GLU A 52 -4.53 22.69 3.94
N LEU A 53 -4.05 22.11 5.05
CA LEU A 53 -3.67 22.86 6.25
C LEU A 53 -2.53 23.84 5.98
N ILE A 54 -1.49 23.42 5.24
CA ILE A 54 -0.39 24.31 4.82
C ILE A 54 -0.94 25.47 4.00
N THR A 55 -1.86 25.20 3.07
CA THR A 55 -2.48 26.23 2.22
C THR A 55 -3.25 27.24 3.07
N HIS A 56 -4.04 26.77 4.03
CA HIS A 56 -4.75 27.61 4.99
C HIS A 56 -3.78 28.47 5.82
N GLU A 57 -2.73 27.88 6.37
CA GLU A 57 -1.74 28.59 7.17
C GLU A 57 -0.94 29.62 6.36
N GLN A 58 -0.64 29.33 5.09
CA GLN A 58 -0.05 30.29 4.17
C GLN A 58 -0.98 31.47 3.89
N GLN A 59 -2.29 31.23 3.74
CA GLN A 59 -3.28 32.30 3.61
C GLN A 59 -3.35 33.13 4.90
N ARG A 60 -3.38 32.48 6.07
CA ARG A 60 -3.33 33.14 7.38
C ARG A 60 -2.10 34.03 7.51
N LEU A 61 -0.93 33.55 7.11
CA LEU A 61 0.32 34.32 7.14
C LEU A 61 0.24 35.59 6.29
N LYS A 62 -0.36 35.49 5.10
CA LYS A 62 -0.55 36.61 4.17
C LYS A 62 -1.54 37.63 4.71
N SER A 63 -2.58 37.20 5.43
CA SER A 63 -3.60 38.10 6.00
C SER A 63 -3.19 38.77 7.31
N LEU A 64 -2.05 38.41 7.91
CA LEU A 64 -1.59 39.01 9.16
C LEU A 64 -1.14 40.47 8.96
N VAL A 65 -1.81 41.37 9.65
CA VAL A 65 -1.54 42.82 9.68
C VAL A 65 -1.26 43.32 11.10
N VAL A 66 -0.63 44.48 11.21
CA VAL A 66 -0.46 45.17 12.50
C VAL A 66 -1.84 45.51 13.04
N LYS A 67 -2.10 45.15 14.30
CA LYS A 67 -3.33 45.50 15.01
C LYS A 67 -3.07 46.70 15.91
N ASP A 68 -4.11 47.49 16.15
CA ASP A 68 -4.06 48.57 17.14
C ASP A 68 -4.10 47.97 18.55
N GLU A 69 -2.93 47.61 19.04
CA GLU A 69 -2.71 47.00 20.34
C GLU A 69 -1.35 47.42 20.91
N PHE A 70 -1.20 47.35 22.23
CA PHE A 70 0.08 47.59 22.88
C PHE A 70 1.15 46.62 22.33
N ASN A 71 2.27 47.18 21.88
CA ASN A 71 3.34 46.46 21.18
C ASN A 71 2.87 45.72 19.91
N GLY A 72 1.90 46.28 19.16
CA GLY A 72 1.30 45.64 17.98
C GLY A 72 2.29 45.18 16.91
N LEU A 73 3.41 45.88 16.72
CA LEU A 73 4.46 45.47 15.80
C LEU A 73 5.19 44.21 16.28
N SER A 74 5.67 44.18 17.52
CA SER A 74 6.34 43.00 18.10
C SER A 74 5.40 41.80 18.14
N ARG A 75 4.13 42.01 18.50
CA ARG A 75 3.11 40.96 18.49
C ARG A 75 2.81 40.44 17.08
N LEU A 76 2.85 41.29 16.06
CA LEU A 76 2.75 40.84 14.66
C LEU A 76 3.89 39.90 14.30
N PHE A 77 5.13 40.24 14.63
CA PHE A 77 6.28 39.37 14.36
C PHE A 77 6.15 38.03 15.06
N GLN A 78 5.76 38.02 16.34
CA GLN A 78 5.52 36.78 17.09
C GLN A 78 4.44 35.91 16.44
N ARG A 79 3.32 36.51 16.03
CA ARG A 79 2.25 35.78 15.31
C ARG A 79 2.76 35.21 14.00
N ARG A 80 3.47 36.00 13.19
CA ARG A 80 4.04 35.54 11.91
C ARG A 80 5.00 34.38 12.10
N GLU A 81 5.86 34.46 13.11
CA GLU A 81 6.83 33.40 13.40
C GLU A 81 6.15 32.11 13.86
N SER A 82 5.11 32.23 14.70
CA SER A 82 4.29 31.08 15.10
C SER A 82 3.61 30.41 13.90
N VAL A 83 3.08 31.18 12.95
CA VAL A 83 2.47 30.63 11.73
C VAL A 83 3.51 29.94 10.85
N LYS A 84 4.69 30.55 10.65
CA LYS A 84 5.78 29.94 9.88
C LYS A 84 6.25 28.62 10.49
N SER A 85 6.47 28.59 11.81
CA SER A 85 6.85 27.38 12.52
C SER A 85 5.80 26.28 12.39
N CYS A 86 4.51 26.64 12.42
CA CYS A 86 3.43 25.69 12.16
C CYS A 86 3.48 25.13 10.73
N ILE A 87 3.69 25.99 9.73
CA ILE A 87 3.86 25.57 8.33
C ILE A 87 5.05 24.61 8.20
N GLU A 88 6.21 24.95 8.78
CA GLU A 88 7.41 24.11 8.75
C GLU A 88 7.18 22.74 9.38
N SER A 89 6.47 22.67 10.51
CA SER A 89 6.09 21.41 11.14
C SER A 89 5.20 20.56 10.23
N LEU A 90 4.20 21.17 9.59
CA LEU A 90 3.33 20.45 8.65
C LEU A 90 4.12 19.93 7.43
N PHE A 91 5.05 20.72 6.91
CA PHE A 91 5.93 20.29 5.82
C PHE A 91 6.81 19.10 6.21
N PHE A 92 7.34 19.10 7.44
CA PHE A 92 8.08 17.96 7.97
C PHE A 92 7.19 16.72 8.04
N ASP A 93 5.97 16.84 8.57
CA ASP A 93 5.02 15.73 8.66
C ASP A 93 4.58 15.19 7.30
N VAL A 94 4.49 16.04 6.27
CA VAL A 94 4.25 15.64 4.88
C VAL A 94 5.45 14.87 4.34
N SER A 95 6.67 15.35 4.60
CA SER A 95 7.90 14.71 4.12
C SER A 95 8.07 13.31 4.69
N VAL A 96 7.81 13.14 5.99
CA VAL A 96 7.83 11.82 6.65
C VAL A 96 6.75 10.89 6.08
N ALA A 97 5.51 11.39 5.93
CA ALA A 97 4.44 10.59 5.35
C ALA A 97 4.74 10.17 3.91
N ARG A 98 5.40 11.05 3.13
CA ARG A 98 5.80 10.75 1.76
C ARG A 98 6.87 9.67 1.70
N GLN A 99 7.89 9.74 2.54
CA GLN A 99 8.91 8.69 2.63
C GLN A 99 8.28 7.33 2.97
N ASN A 100 7.36 7.30 3.94
CA ASN A 100 6.65 6.07 4.29
C ASN A 100 5.79 5.54 3.13
N ALA A 101 5.21 6.42 2.32
CA ALA A 101 4.44 6.04 1.14
C ALA A 101 5.34 5.42 0.07
N ASP A 102 6.50 6.03 -0.19
CA ASP A 102 7.48 5.51 -1.16
C ASP A 102 8.02 4.13 -0.69
N GLU A 103 8.26 3.93 0.60
CA GLU A 103 8.63 2.62 1.17
C GLU A 103 7.53 1.57 0.99
N LEU A 104 6.26 1.93 1.26
CA LEU A 104 5.12 1.05 1.05
C LEU A 104 4.90 0.71 -0.43
N GLU A 105 5.17 1.64 -1.35
CA GLU A 105 5.07 1.39 -2.78
C GLU A 105 6.04 0.28 -3.21
N LEU A 106 7.30 0.35 -2.74
CA LEU A 106 8.29 -0.71 -2.98
C LEU A 106 7.87 -2.05 -2.38
N GLU A 107 7.30 -2.07 -1.18
CA GLU A 107 6.78 -3.30 -0.57
C GLU A 107 5.63 -3.89 -1.40
N ILE A 108 4.69 -3.05 -1.86
CA ILE A 108 3.60 -3.46 -2.74
C ILE A 108 4.15 -4.09 -4.03
N GLU A 109 5.13 -3.47 -4.67
CA GLU A 109 5.76 -3.99 -5.89
C GLU A 109 6.38 -5.37 -5.66
N GLN A 110 7.13 -5.54 -4.57
CA GLN A 110 7.74 -6.82 -4.20
C GLN A 110 6.68 -7.91 -4.01
N VAL A 111 5.61 -7.61 -3.26
CA VAL A 111 4.53 -8.58 -3.02
C VAL A 111 3.77 -8.91 -4.31
N VAL A 112 3.59 -7.95 -5.23
CA VAL A 112 3.00 -8.19 -6.56
C VAL A 112 3.86 -9.17 -7.36
N VAL A 113 5.19 -8.96 -7.39
CA VAL A 113 6.12 -9.85 -8.10
C VAL A 113 6.09 -11.26 -7.50
N GLU A 114 6.11 -11.38 -6.18
CA GLU A 114 6.01 -12.68 -5.50
C GLU A 114 4.70 -13.41 -5.81
N LYS A 115 3.57 -12.69 -5.75
CA LYS A 115 2.25 -13.25 -6.10
C LYS A 115 2.26 -13.77 -7.53
N ARG A 116 2.76 -12.97 -8.48
CA ARG A 116 2.86 -13.36 -9.89
C ARG A 116 3.76 -14.58 -10.10
N ARG A 117 4.84 -14.71 -9.33
CA ARG A 117 5.71 -15.89 -9.35
C ARG A 117 4.98 -17.14 -8.86
N LEU A 118 4.15 -17.01 -7.82
CA LEU A 118 3.33 -18.12 -7.32
C LEU A 118 2.25 -18.53 -8.32
N GLU A 119 1.60 -17.57 -8.97
CA GLU A 119 0.61 -17.82 -10.03
C GLU A 119 1.26 -18.62 -11.17
N LYS A 120 2.39 -18.16 -11.71
CA LYS A 120 3.13 -18.91 -12.75
C LYS A 120 3.49 -20.33 -12.33
N ARG A 121 3.88 -20.52 -11.06
CA ARG A 121 4.22 -21.85 -10.53
C ARG A 121 2.99 -22.74 -10.42
N LYS A 122 1.84 -22.17 -10.05
CA LYS A 122 0.55 -22.88 -10.01
C LYS A 122 0.18 -23.36 -11.42
N ASP A 123 0.29 -22.48 -12.41
CA ASP A 123 -0.04 -22.79 -13.80
C ASP A 123 0.82 -23.94 -14.33
N ALA A 124 2.16 -23.87 -14.14
CA ALA A 124 3.08 -24.93 -14.55
C ALA A 124 2.78 -26.28 -13.86
N LEU A 125 2.39 -26.29 -12.58
CA LEU A 125 2.00 -27.52 -11.90
C LEU A 125 0.65 -28.06 -12.41
N GLY A 126 -0.27 -27.18 -12.79
CA GLY A 126 -1.53 -27.55 -13.43
C GLY A 126 -1.30 -28.24 -14.78
N GLU A 127 -0.39 -27.71 -15.59
CA GLU A 127 0.01 -28.33 -16.86
C GLU A 127 0.60 -29.74 -16.66
N ILE A 128 1.51 -29.91 -15.68
CA ILE A 128 2.08 -31.22 -15.35
C ILE A 128 1.00 -32.17 -14.82
N GLN A 129 0.05 -31.68 -14.02
CA GLN A 129 -1.04 -32.48 -13.51
C GLN A 129 -1.95 -33.00 -14.61
N GLU A 130 -2.23 -32.20 -15.65
CA GLU A 130 -3.03 -32.63 -16.80
C GLU A 130 -2.28 -33.68 -17.64
N GLN A 131 -0.97 -33.51 -17.85
CA GLN A 131 -0.14 -34.52 -18.52
C GLN A 131 -0.19 -35.87 -17.80
N LEU A 132 -0.11 -35.86 -16.47
CA LEU A 132 -0.24 -37.08 -15.65
C LEU A 132 -1.62 -37.73 -15.71
N ARG A 133 -2.65 -36.98 -16.14
CA ARG A 133 -4.01 -37.48 -16.33
C ARG A 133 -4.16 -38.15 -17.70
N ASP A 134 -3.53 -37.59 -18.74
CA ASP A 134 -3.52 -38.13 -20.10
C ASP A 134 -2.64 -39.39 -20.23
N GLU A 135 -1.63 -39.54 -19.37
CA GLU A 135 -0.77 -40.73 -19.30
C GLU A 135 -1.44 -41.97 -18.65
N GLN A 136 -2.63 -41.84 -18.05
CA GLN A 136 -3.33 -42.93 -17.33
C GLN A 136 -4.37 -43.70 -18.16
#